data_AF-A0A3N7H2S8-F1
#
_entry.id   AF-A0A3N7H2S8-F1
#
_cell.length_a   1.000
_cell.length_b   1.000
_cell.length_c   1.000
_cell.angle_alpha   90.00
_cell.angle_beta   90.00
_cell.angle_gamma   90.00
#
_symmetry.space_group_name_H-M   'P 1'
#
loop_
_entity.id
_entity.type
_entity.pdbx_description
1 polymer ?
#
loop_
_entity_poly.entity_id
_entity_poly.type
_entity_poly.pdbx_seq_one_letter_code
_entity_poly.pdbx_strand_id
1 'polypeptide(L)'
;MSSYPLHFTAILVCLGLLIGGCSKSDDGPGKEEEVPGAYYIRYKANGANHEYTDEKLIYAIFLTLPDTDARQCLIQGRMHEDDQNRDAVFFAVTDAVPLETGTIYRLSERLEWPEYHQSISRVFGSHYNASGEKYHAQLYQLPSLPFEVKDDATAQFSQISDKTVKGTFSMRAYTTYPDLKEVIITDGEFYVPILISNENR
;
A
#
# COMPACT_ATOMS: atom_id res chain seq x y z
N MET A 1 44.24 57.71 -23.62
CA MET A 1 44.17 56.89 -24.85
C MET A 1 42.91 56.04 -24.72
N SER A 2 41.81 56.51 -25.32
CA SER A 2 41.30 56.04 -26.63
C SER A 2 40.50 54.74 -26.45
N SER A 3 39.18 54.73 -26.20
CA SER A 3 38.01 55.15 -26.98
C SER A 3 37.47 54.11 -27.99
N TYR A 4 36.18 53.77 -27.80
CA TYR A 4 35.13 53.24 -28.72
C TYR A 4 34.95 51.73 -28.91
N PRO A 5 33.74 51.25 -29.33
CA PRO A 5 32.34 51.62 -28.96
C PRO A 5 31.45 50.35 -28.74
N LEU A 6 30.34 50.39 -27.99
CA LEU A 6 28.94 50.76 -28.33
C LEU A 6 28.23 49.99 -29.49
N HIS A 7 27.27 49.15 -29.09
CA HIS A 7 25.99 48.70 -29.69
C HIS A 7 25.82 48.41 -31.19
N PHE A 8 25.31 47.20 -31.51
CA PHE A 8 24.17 47.03 -32.45
C PHE A 8 23.37 45.74 -32.16
N THR A 9 22.05 45.90 -32.25
CA THR A 9 20.94 45.01 -31.93
C THR A 9 20.56 44.11 -33.13
N ALA A 10 19.95 42.93 -32.86
CA ALA A 10 18.91 42.20 -33.62
C ALA A 10 19.16 40.66 -33.57
N ILE A 11 18.37 39.84 -32.86
CA ILE A 11 16.98 39.39 -33.07
C ILE A 11 16.80 38.42 -34.27
N LEU A 12 16.33 37.22 -33.91
CA LEU A 12 15.44 36.26 -34.61
C LEU A 12 15.96 35.34 -35.73
N VAL A 13 15.87 34.03 -35.40
CA VAL A 13 15.03 33.01 -36.07
C VAL A 13 15.42 32.55 -37.48
N CYS A 14 15.81 31.28 -37.62
CA CYS A 14 14.90 30.21 -38.06
C CYS A 14 15.64 28.86 -38.17
N LEU A 15 15.14 27.90 -37.40
CA LEU A 15 14.84 26.51 -37.77
C LEU A 15 15.42 25.99 -39.11
N GLY A 16 16.16 24.89 -39.06
CA GLY A 16 16.47 24.11 -40.25
C GLY A 16 17.36 22.90 -40.02
N LEU A 17 16.80 21.87 -39.38
CA LEU A 17 17.07 20.44 -39.53
C LEU A 17 18.26 20.06 -40.45
N LEU A 18 19.27 19.35 -39.92
CA LEU A 18 19.89 18.20 -40.58
C LEU A 18 20.66 17.32 -39.55
N ILE A 19 19.98 16.27 -39.10
CA ILE A 19 20.42 14.86 -38.99
C ILE A 19 21.92 14.60 -38.73
N GLY A 20 22.21 13.89 -37.63
CA GLY A 20 23.38 13.01 -37.53
C GLY A 20 24.10 13.09 -36.19
N GLY A 21 23.83 12.13 -35.29
CA GLY A 21 24.63 11.99 -34.08
C GLY A 21 23.99 11.10 -33.03
N CYS A 22 24.05 9.79 -33.23
CA CYS A 22 24.05 8.87 -32.10
C CYS A 22 25.31 9.17 -31.26
N SER A 23 25.14 9.86 -30.14
CA SER A 23 26.06 9.74 -29.02
C SER A 23 25.23 9.40 -27.79
N LYS A 24 25.40 8.16 -27.32
CA LYS A 24 25.08 7.74 -25.96
C LYS A 24 25.55 8.83 -24.99
N SER A 25 24.61 9.58 -24.41
CA SER A 25 24.83 10.21 -23.12
C SER A 25 24.49 9.16 -22.08
N ASP A 26 25.55 8.75 -21.40
CA ASP A 26 25.56 7.93 -20.19
C ASP A 26 24.93 8.78 -19.07
N ASP A 27 23.60 8.85 -19.04
CA ASP A 27 22.88 9.39 -17.90
C ASP A 27 22.94 8.32 -16.81
N GLY A 28 23.92 8.46 -15.92
CA GLY A 28 24.02 7.70 -14.68
C GLY A 28 22.69 7.70 -13.91
N PRO A 29 22.50 6.77 -12.96
CA PRO A 29 21.20 6.52 -12.36
C PRO A 29 20.63 7.83 -11.81
N GLY A 30 19.64 8.36 -12.54
CA GLY A 30 18.90 9.53 -12.11
C GLY A 30 18.38 9.23 -10.72
N LYS A 31 18.77 10.07 -9.77
CA LYS A 31 18.00 10.20 -8.54
C LYS A 31 16.61 10.62 -9.00
N GLU A 32 15.69 9.66 -9.02
CA GLU A 32 14.26 9.95 -9.10
C GLU A 32 14.01 11.05 -8.05
N GLU A 33 13.53 12.21 -8.48
CA GLU A 33 13.08 13.24 -7.55
C GLU A 33 11.99 12.59 -6.69
N GLU A 34 12.31 12.32 -5.43
CA GLU A 34 11.33 11.98 -4.40
C GLU A 34 10.38 13.15 -4.30
N VAL A 35 9.20 13.04 -4.91
CA VAL A 35 8.13 14.03 -4.80
C VAL A 35 7.50 13.83 -3.41
N PRO A 36 7.68 14.76 -2.45
CA PRO A 36 7.07 14.64 -1.13
C PRO A 36 5.54 14.60 -1.29
N GLY A 37 4.88 13.62 -0.66
CA GLY A 37 3.44 13.37 -0.82
C GLY A 37 3.07 12.44 -1.99
N ALA A 38 4.05 11.75 -2.59
CA ALA A 38 3.75 10.70 -3.57
C ALA A 38 3.02 9.52 -2.92
N TYR A 39 3.45 9.09 -1.73
CA TYR A 39 2.91 7.92 -1.05
C TYR A 39 1.70 8.26 -0.18
N TYR A 40 0.72 7.36 -0.16
CA TYR A 40 -0.48 7.53 0.63
C TYR A 40 -1.14 6.20 0.99
N ILE A 41 -1.92 6.23 2.07
CA ILE A 41 -3.04 5.31 2.31
C ILE A 41 -4.26 6.17 2.64
N ARG A 42 -5.34 6.03 1.88
CA ARG A 42 -6.57 6.81 2.07
C ARG A 42 -7.79 5.91 2.02
N TYR A 43 -8.81 6.21 2.81
CA TYR A 43 -10.06 5.43 2.86
C TYR A 43 -11.15 6.22 3.60
N LYS A 44 -12.35 5.67 3.63
CA LYS A 44 -13.44 6.14 4.49
C LYS A 44 -13.79 5.09 5.54
N ALA A 45 -13.79 5.45 6.82
CA ALA A 45 -14.33 4.62 7.90
C ALA A 45 -15.69 5.17 8.31
N ASN A 46 -16.75 4.37 8.14
CA ASN A 46 -18.14 4.80 8.38
C ASN A 46 -18.47 6.15 7.70
N GLY A 47 -17.90 6.38 6.51
CA GLY A 47 -18.07 7.62 5.74
C GLY A 47 -17.12 8.77 6.10
N ALA A 48 -16.39 8.70 7.21
CA ALA A 48 -15.38 9.70 7.58
C ALA A 48 -14.06 9.45 6.84
N ASN A 49 -13.44 10.49 6.29
CA ASN A 49 -12.19 10.36 5.54
C ASN A 49 -10.99 10.14 6.48
N HIS A 50 -10.10 9.25 6.07
CA HIS A 50 -8.79 9.01 6.67
C HIS A 50 -7.72 9.04 5.58
N GLU A 51 -6.58 9.65 5.89
CA GLU A 51 -5.46 9.77 4.97
C GLU A 51 -4.14 9.76 5.75
N TYR A 52 -3.21 8.90 5.34
CA TYR A 52 -1.85 8.80 5.87
C TYR A 52 -0.86 9.09 4.74
N THR A 53 0.06 10.04 4.94
CA THR A 53 1.00 10.50 3.90
C THR A 53 2.46 10.59 4.36
N ASP A 54 2.74 10.36 5.65
CA ASP A 54 4.12 10.32 6.15
C ASP A 54 4.78 9.01 5.70
N GLU A 55 5.73 9.12 4.77
CA GLU A 55 6.48 8.01 4.16
C GLU A 55 7.24 7.14 5.16
N LYS A 56 7.54 7.65 6.37
CA LYS A 56 8.17 6.85 7.43
C LYS A 56 7.16 5.98 8.18
N LEU A 57 5.88 6.32 8.07
CA LEU A 57 4.78 5.73 8.81
C LEU A 57 3.81 4.96 7.92
N ILE A 58 3.98 5.03 6.61
CA ILE A 58 3.29 4.20 5.62
C ILE A 58 4.26 3.33 4.83
N TYR A 59 3.99 2.03 4.76
CA TYR A 59 4.88 1.11 4.05
C TYR A 59 4.21 -0.22 3.76
N ALA A 60 4.85 -0.97 2.85
CA ALA A 60 4.62 -2.39 2.64
C ALA A 60 5.87 -3.23 3.00
N ILE A 61 5.63 -4.47 3.42
CA ILE A 61 6.66 -5.48 3.65
C ILE A 61 6.22 -6.77 2.95
N PHE A 62 7.07 -7.32 2.10
CA PHE A 62 6.85 -8.63 1.48
C PHE A 62 7.62 -9.69 2.25
N LEU A 63 6.89 -10.75 2.66
CA LEU A 63 7.38 -11.85 3.47
C LEU A 63 7.05 -13.18 2.81
N THR A 64 7.98 -14.12 2.90
CA THR A 64 7.68 -15.56 2.82
C THR A 64 7.42 -16.09 4.22
N LEU A 65 6.24 -16.64 4.46
CA LEU A 65 5.88 -17.24 5.73
C LEU A 65 6.66 -18.55 5.95
N PRO A 66 7.22 -18.77 7.15
CA PRO A 66 7.86 -20.03 7.48
C PRO A 66 6.85 -21.19 7.41
N ASP A 67 7.37 -22.40 7.19
CA ASP A 67 6.65 -23.68 7.08
C ASP A 67 5.73 -23.83 5.86
N THR A 68 4.99 -22.78 5.49
CA THR A 68 3.97 -22.81 4.44
C THR A 68 4.46 -22.32 3.08
N ASP A 69 5.60 -21.62 3.05
CA ASP A 69 6.12 -20.87 1.90
C ASP A 69 5.13 -19.84 1.30
N ALA A 70 4.05 -19.51 2.03
CA ALA A 70 3.08 -18.54 1.56
C ALA A 70 3.70 -17.14 1.41
N ARG A 71 3.30 -16.43 0.36
CA ARG A 71 3.72 -15.05 0.08
C ARG A 71 2.74 -14.10 0.74
N GLN A 72 3.26 -13.16 1.51
CA GLN A 72 2.47 -12.20 2.27
C GLN A 72 2.98 -10.78 2.04
N CYS A 73 2.08 -9.87 1.71
CA CYS A 73 2.33 -8.44 1.70
C CYS A 73 1.58 -7.80 2.87
N LEU A 74 2.34 -7.25 3.83
CA LEU A 74 1.82 -6.48 4.95
C LEU A 74 1.85 -5.00 4.59
N ILE A 75 0.73 -4.30 4.74
CA ILE A 75 0.62 -2.86 4.48
C ILE A 75 0.16 -2.17 5.76
N GLN A 76 0.85 -1.09 6.12
CA GLN A 76 0.57 -0.33 7.33
C GLN A 76 0.53 1.17 7.03
N GLY A 77 -0.36 1.88 7.71
CA GLY A 77 -0.31 3.33 7.86
C GLY A 77 -0.66 3.75 9.28
N ARG A 78 0.02 4.77 9.81
CA ARG A 78 -0.23 5.34 11.14
C ARG A 78 0.05 6.83 11.18
N MET A 79 -0.62 7.57 12.07
CA MET A 79 -0.34 9.00 12.29
C MET A 79 0.82 9.28 13.26
N HIS A 80 1.10 8.36 14.17
CA HIS A 80 2.02 8.61 15.29
C HIS A 80 3.20 7.62 15.26
N GLU A 81 4.43 8.14 15.27
CA GLU A 81 5.65 7.32 15.26
C GLU A 81 5.78 6.46 16.53
N ASP A 82 5.43 7.02 17.68
CA ASP A 82 5.58 6.40 18.99
C ASP A 82 4.30 5.70 19.50
N ASP A 83 3.22 5.72 18.72
CA ASP A 83 1.94 5.12 19.12
C ASP A 83 1.28 4.37 17.96
N GLN A 84 1.43 3.04 17.98
CA GLN A 84 0.82 2.13 16.99
C GLN A 84 -0.61 1.73 17.35
N ASN A 85 -1.16 2.17 18.48
CA ASN A 85 -2.46 1.70 18.97
C ASN A 85 -3.61 2.65 18.68
N ARG A 86 -3.37 3.78 18.02
CA ARG A 86 -4.38 4.77 17.63
C ARG A 86 -4.10 5.32 16.25
N ASP A 87 -5.13 5.82 15.59
CA ASP A 87 -5.05 6.44 14.26
C ASP A 87 -4.18 5.63 13.29
N ALA A 88 -4.49 4.34 13.15
CA ALA A 88 -3.72 3.43 12.33
C ALA A 88 -4.60 2.46 11.54
N VAL A 89 -4.06 1.98 10.43
CA VAL A 89 -4.62 0.92 9.61
C VAL A 89 -3.53 -0.10 9.31
N PHE A 90 -3.90 -1.36 9.34
CA PHE A 90 -3.05 -2.46 8.93
C PHE A 90 -3.88 -3.44 8.12
N PHE A 91 -3.34 -3.96 7.04
CA PHE A 91 -3.94 -5.08 6.33
C PHE A 91 -2.87 -5.90 5.65
N ALA A 92 -3.19 -7.17 5.44
CA ALA A 92 -2.29 -8.13 4.82
C ALA A 92 -2.99 -8.82 3.66
N VAL A 93 -2.23 -9.11 2.62
CA VAL A 93 -2.63 -10.00 1.52
C VAL A 93 -1.71 -11.20 1.53
N THR A 94 -2.27 -12.40 1.57
CA THR A 94 -1.53 -13.66 1.64
C THR A 94 -1.97 -14.59 0.51
N ASP A 95 -1.03 -15.31 -0.08
CA ASP A 95 -1.29 -16.33 -1.08
C ASP A 95 -0.28 -17.48 -1.01
N ALA A 96 -0.65 -18.65 -1.51
CA ALA A 96 0.25 -19.80 -1.63
C ALA A 96 1.20 -19.67 -2.84
N VAL A 97 0.88 -18.76 -3.77
CA VAL A 97 1.67 -18.42 -4.97
C VAL A 97 2.14 -16.97 -4.90
N PRO A 98 3.06 -16.52 -5.76
CA PRO A 98 3.42 -15.10 -5.85
C PRO A 98 2.19 -14.19 -6.00
N LEU A 99 2.21 -13.04 -5.32
CA LEU A 99 1.13 -12.08 -5.38
C LEU A 99 1.08 -11.42 -6.76
N GLU A 100 -0.13 -11.31 -7.33
CA GLU A 100 -0.35 -10.84 -8.70
C GLU A 100 -1.21 -9.58 -8.72
N THR A 101 -0.92 -8.70 -9.69
CA THR A 101 -1.77 -7.55 -9.99
C THR A 101 -3.08 -7.99 -10.65
N GLY A 102 -4.18 -7.30 -10.36
CA GLY A 102 -5.50 -7.59 -10.93
C GLY A 102 -6.29 -8.68 -10.20
N THR A 103 -5.63 -9.50 -9.37
CA THR A 103 -6.31 -10.49 -8.51
C THR A 103 -7.04 -9.80 -7.36
N ILE A 104 -8.32 -10.14 -7.17
CA ILE A 104 -9.09 -9.70 -6.02
C ILE A 104 -8.95 -10.75 -4.93
N TYR A 105 -8.22 -10.41 -3.88
CA TYR A 105 -8.05 -11.25 -2.69
C TYR A 105 -9.19 -10.99 -1.71
N ARG A 106 -9.63 -12.05 -1.01
CA ARG A 106 -10.80 -11.98 -0.11
C ARG A 106 -10.54 -12.64 1.22
N LEU A 107 -11.12 -12.08 2.28
CA LEU A 107 -11.08 -12.62 3.64
C LEU A 107 -11.76 -13.99 3.76
N SER A 108 -12.83 -14.22 2.99
CA SER A 108 -13.56 -15.49 2.94
C SER A 108 -12.78 -16.62 2.27
N GLU A 109 -11.73 -16.31 1.51
CA GLU A 109 -10.86 -17.29 0.86
C GLU A 109 -9.71 -17.61 1.81
N ARG A 110 -9.76 -18.79 2.43
CA ARG A 110 -8.72 -19.25 3.34
C ARG A 110 -7.74 -20.16 2.63
N LEU A 111 -6.48 -20.01 2.96
CA LEU A 111 -5.40 -20.94 2.65
C LEU A 111 -5.30 -21.91 3.82
N GLU A 112 -5.20 -23.20 3.50
CA GLU A 112 -5.14 -24.27 4.49
C GLU A 112 -3.90 -25.12 4.25
N TRP A 113 -3.14 -25.37 5.33
CA TRP A 113 -2.03 -26.30 5.36
C TRP A 113 -2.27 -27.31 6.48
N PRO A 114 -3.04 -28.38 6.20
CA PRO A 114 -3.41 -29.38 7.21
C PRO A 114 -2.20 -30.03 7.89
N GLU A 115 -1.10 -30.22 7.15
CA GLU A 115 0.16 -30.78 7.64
C GLU A 115 0.84 -29.96 8.73
N TYR A 116 0.56 -28.64 8.78
CA TYR A 116 1.06 -27.73 9.81
C TYR A 116 0.00 -27.34 10.84
N HIS A 117 -1.23 -27.84 10.70
CA HIS A 117 -2.40 -27.39 11.47
C HIS A 117 -2.62 -25.86 11.38
N GLN A 118 -2.34 -25.27 10.21
CA GLN A 118 -2.41 -23.84 9.99
C GLN A 118 -3.49 -23.48 8.95
N SER A 119 -4.14 -22.34 9.16
CA SER A 119 -5.06 -21.76 8.18
C SER A 119 -5.06 -20.23 8.30
N ILE A 120 -4.92 -19.55 7.17
CA ILE A 120 -4.78 -18.09 7.09
C ILE A 120 -5.72 -17.55 6.02
N SER A 121 -6.44 -16.46 6.29
CA SER A 121 -7.25 -15.80 5.27
C SER A 121 -6.37 -15.06 4.27
N ARG A 122 -6.75 -15.08 2.99
CA ARG A 122 -6.01 -14.36 1.93
C ARG A 122 -6.00 -12.85 2.14
N VAL A 123 -6.98 -12.29 2.85
CA VAL A 123 -6.96 -10.90 3.33
C VAL A 123 -7.35 -10.89 4.80
N PHE A 124 -6.70 -10.05 5.59
CA PHE A 124 -7.12 -9.69 6.94
C PHE A 124 -6.62 -8.28 7.26
N GLY A 125 -7.19 -7.64 8.27
CA GLY A 125 -6.76 -6.29 8.64
C GLY A 125 -7.31 -5.78 9.95
N SER A 126 -6.91 -4.57 10.28
CA SER A 126 -7.34 -3.86 11.47
C SER A 126 -7.35 -2.35 11.27
N HIS A 127 -8.27 -1.69 11.96
CA HIS A 127 -8.38 -0.24 12.04
C HIS A 127 -8.41 0.19 13.51
N TYR A 128 -7.59 1.19 13.85
CA TYR A 128 -7.53 1.78 15.17
C TYR A 128 -7.95 3.25 15.07
N ASN A 129 -8.97 3.62 15.85
CA ASN A 129 -9.47 5.00 15.83
C ASN A 129 -8.61 5.92 16.71
N ALA A 130 -8.98 7.20 16.78
CA ALA A 130 -8.25 8.22 17.54
C ALA A 130 -8.22 7.95 19.06
N SER A 131 -9.21 7.25 19.61
CA SER A 131 -9.21 6.85 21.03
C SER A 131 -8.46 5.55 21.30
N GLY A 132 -7.92 4.90 20.26
CA GLY A 132 -7.22 3.62 20.34
C GLY A 132 -8.13 2.40 20.46
N GLU A 133 -9.43 2.53 20.15
CA GLU A 133 -10.32 1.38 20.03
C GLU A 133 -9.96 0.60 18.76
N LYS A 134 -9.92 -0.73 18.89
CA LYS A 134 -9.39 -1.63 17.86
C LYS A 134 -10.49 -2.43 17.19
N TYR A 135 -10.48 -2.41 15.86
CA TYR A 135 -11.40 -3.13 15.01
C TYR A 135 -10.60 -4.10 14.13
N HIS A 136 -11.05 -5.34 14.00
CA HIS A 136 -10.36 -6.39 13.28
C HIS A 136 -11.27 -7.03 12.22
N ALA A 137 -10.75 -7.14 10.99
CA ALA A 137 -11.33 -7.89 9.88
C ALA A 137 -10.67 -9.27 9.84
N GLN A 138 -11.17 -10.16 10.69
CA GLN A 138 -10.65 -11.52 10.88
C GLN A 138 -11.74 -12.51 11.36
N LEU A 139 -12.97 -12.03 11.53
CA LEU A 139 -14.01 -12.82 12.17
C LEU A 139 -14.69 -13.72 11.15
N TYR A 140 -14.25 -14.97 11.09
CA TYR A 140 -14.98 -15.98 10.35
C TYR A 140 -16.24 -16.41 11.12
N GLN A 141 -17.35 -16.67 10.41
CA GLN A 141 -18.58 -17.19 10.99
C GLN A 141 -18.30 -18.55 11.67
N LEU A 142 -18.38 -18.60 13.00
CA LEU A 142 -18.42 -19.86 13.73
C LEU A 142 -19.87 -20.31 13.94
N PRO A 143 -20.18 -21.62 13.82
CA PRO A 143 -21.53 -22.14 14.09
C PRO A 143 -22.04 -21.82 15.50
N SER A 144 -21.15 -21.54 16.45
CA SER A 144 -21.47 -21.22 17.84
C SER A 144 -21.82 -19.75 18.09
N LEU A 145 -21.68 -18.87 17.09
CA LEU A 145 -22.00 -17.46 17.27
C LEU A 145 -23.52 -17.24 17.20
N PRO A 146 -24.12 -16.50 18.14
CA PRO A 146 -25.56 -16.25 18.15
C PRO A 146 -26.03 -15.21 17.11
N PHE A 147 -25.15 -14.79 16.19
CA PHE A 147 -25.42 -13.81 15.14
C PHE A 147 -24.62 -14.13 13.88
N GLU A 148 -25.09 -13.59 12.76
CA GLU A 148 -24.39 -13.63 11.47
C GLU A 148 -23.23 -12.64 11.48
N VAL A 149 -22.02 -13.13 11.22
CA VAL A 149 -20.87 -12.29 10.92
C VAL A 149 -20.86 -12.05 9.42
N LYS A 150 -21.16 -10.81 9.03
CA LYS A 150 -20.89 -10.35 7.66
C LYS A 150 -19.40 -10.04 7.64
N ASP A 151 -18.60 -10.88 7.00
CA ASP A 151 -17.15 -10.73 7.00
C ASP A 151 -16.66 -10.49 5.57
N ASP A 152 -16.41 -9.22 5.24
CA ASP A 152 -15.97 -8.78 3.92
C ASP A 152 -14.74 -7.87 4.04
N ALA A 153 -13.56 -8.46 3.86
CA ALA A 153 -12.38 -7.69 3.46
C ALA A 153 -11.88 -8.12 2.09
N THR A 154 -11.46 -7.13 1.32
CA THR A 154 -10.92 -7.32 -0.02
C THR A 154 -9.69 -6.45 -0.22
N ALA A 155 -8.77 -6.92 -1.03
CA ALA A 155 -7.63 -6.15 -1.50
C ALA A 155 -7.31 -6.52 -2.94
N GLN A 156 -6.84 -5.56 -3.73
CA GLN A 156 -6.40 -5.79 -5.10
C GLN A 156 -5.19 -4.93 -5.39
N PHE A 157 -4.12 -5.55 -5.89
CA PHE A 157 -2.96 -4.83 -6.37
C PHE A 157 -3.20 -4.35 -7.80
N SER A 158 -2.92 -3.07 -8.06
CA SER A 158 -2.87 -2.51 -9.41
C SER A 158 -1.43 -2.41 -9.93
N GLN A 159 -0.46 -2.35 -9.02
CA GLN A 159 0.97 -2.35 -9.34
C GLN A 159 1.75 -2.99 -8.19
N ILE A 160 2.68 -3.88 -8.53
CA ILE A 160 3.71 -4.40 -7.63
C ILE A 160 5.06 -4.15 -8.32
N SER A 161 5.95 -3.41 -7.68
CA SER A 161 7.31 -3.15 -8.17
C SER A 161 8.33 -3.53 -7.11
N ASP A 162 9.61 -3.26 -7.36
CA ASP A 162 10.71 -3.53 -6.44
C ASP A 162 10.75 -2.51 -5.29
N LYS A 163 10.19 -1.32 -5.51
CA LYS A 163 10.24 -0.19 -4.58
C LYS A 163 8.91 0.16 -3.97
N THR A 164 7.80 -0.17 -4.65
CA THR A 164 6.48 0.37 -4.34
C THR A 164 5.39 -0.65 -4.62
N VAL A 165 4.27 -0.52 -3.90
CA VAL A 165 3.04 -1.25 -4.19
C VAL A 165 1.85 -0.31 -4.20
N LYS A 166 0.92 -0.54 -5.13
CA LYS A 166 -0.30 0.25 -5.30
C LYS A 166 -1.51 -0.64 -5.41
N GLY A 167 -2.63 -0.23 -4.83
CA GLY A 167 -3.86 -1.00 -4.92
C GLY A 167 -5.05 -0.35 -4.24
N THR A 168 -6.09 -1.16 -4.09
CA THR A 168 -7.32 -0.81 -3.40
C THR A 168 -7.61 -1.83 -2.30
N PHE A 169 -8.37 -1.41 -1.29
CA PHE A 169 -8.82 -2.29 -0.23
C PHE A 169 -10.18 -1.85 0.32
N SER A 170 -10.89 -2.79 0.93
CA SER A 170 -12.09 -2.55 1.73
C SER A 170 -12.10 -3.53 2.88
N MET A 171 -12.68 -3.15 4.01
CA MET A 171 -12.88 -4.10 5.10
C MET A 171 -14.05 -3.73 5.98
N ARG A 172 -14.81 -4.73 6.41
CA ARG A 172 -15.66 -4.63 7.59
C ARG A 172 -14.92 -5.26 8.75
N ALA A 173 -14.76 -4.49 9.81
CA ALA A 173 -13.97 -4.87 10.96
C ALA A 173 -14.76 -4.66 12.24
N TYR A 174 -14.49 -5.49 13.23
CA TYR A 174 -15.24 -5.51 14.48
C TYR A 174 -14.34 -5.40 15.71
N THR A 175 -14.85 -4.81 16.78
CA THR A 175 -14.27 -4.97 18.11
C THR A 175 -14.42 -6.42 18.61
N THR A 176 -13.89 -6.72 19.80
CA THR A 176 -13.94 -8.08 20.37
C THR A 176 -15.30 -8.40 21.00
N TYR A 177 -15.77 -9.64 20.84
CA TYR A 177 -16.96 -10.16 21.54
C TYR A 177 -16.77 -10.11 23.07
N PRO A 178 -17.80 -9.76 23.88
CA PRO A 178 -19.22 -9.63 23.52
C PRO A 178 -19.68 -8.25 23.03
N ASP A 179 -18.88 -7.21 23.18
CA ASP A 179 -19.24 -5.85 22.77
C ASP A 179 -18.83 -5.59 21.32
N LEU A 180 -19.56 -6.22 20.38
CA LEU A 180 -19.29 -6.09 18.95
C LEU A 180 -19.83 -4.77 18.40
N LYS A 181 -18.89 -3.90 18.02
CA LYS A 181 -19.10 -2.68 17.25
C LYS A 181 -18.45 -2.86 15.90
N GLU A 182 -19.05 -2.26 14.88
CA GLU A 182 -18.62 -2.39 13.50
C GLU A 182 -17.99 -1.08 13.01
N VAL A 183 -16.94 -1.23 12.20
CA VAL A 183 -16.47 -0.19 11.29
C VAL A 183 -16.45 -0.74 9.87
N ILE A 184 -16.98 0.03 8.93
CA ILE A 184 -16.96 -0.28 7.51
C ILE A 184 -15.97 0.67 6.84
N ILE A 185 -14.94 0.08 6.25
CA ILE A 185 -13.91 0.75 5.47
C ILE A 185 -14.20 0.59 3.98
N THR A 186 -14.42 1.72 3.33
CA THR A 186 -14.72 1.84 1.90
C THR A 186 -13.74 2.77 1.21
N ASP A 187 -13.76 2.76 -0.12
CA ASP A 187 -12.93 3.63 -0.97
C ASP A 187 -11.44 3.59 -0.59
N GLY A 188 -10.96 2.44 -0.12
CA GLY A 188 -9.59 2.28 0.32
C GLY A 188 -8.65 2.22 -0.88
N GLU A 189 -7.64 3.07 -0.86
CA GLU A 189 -6.58 3.12 -1.86
C GLU A 189 -5.23 3.31 -1.17
N PHE A 190 -4.20 2.70 -1.75
CA PHE A 190 -2.85 2.82 -1.24
C PHE A 190 -1.84 2.92 -2.37
N TYR A 191 -0.79 3.67 -2.13
CA TYR A 191 0.46 3.66 -2.86
C TYR A 191 1.58 3.89 -1.86
N VAL A 192 2.35 2.85 -1.56
CA VAL A 192 3.30 2.86 -0.43
C VAL A 192 4.67 2.32 -0.85
N PRO A 193 5.76 2.77 -0.20
CA PRO A 193 7.08 2.22 -0.41
C PRO A 193 7.19 0.81 0.18
N ILE A 194 8.06 -0.02 -0.39
CA ILE A 194 8.42 -1.34 0.14
C ILE A 194 9.69 -1.18 0.97
N LEU A 195 9.62 -1.46 2.27
CA LEU A 195 10.77 -1.34 3.17
C LEU A 195 11.68 -2.57 3.13
N ILE A 196 11.07 -3.75 3.09
CA ILE A 196 11.77 -5.03 3.12
C ILE A 196 11.02 -5.99 2.19
N SER A 197 11.80 -6.71 1.36
CA SER A 197 11.35 -7.92 0.68
C SER A 197 12.36 -9.03 0.96
N ASN A 198 11.88 -10.15 1.48
CA ASN A 198 12.68 -11.39 1.56
C ASN A 198 12.23 -12.44 0.54
N GLU A 199 11.43 -12.05 -0.45
CA GLU A 199 11.08 -12.93 -1.55
C GLU A 199 12.33 -13.17 -2.39
N ASN A 200 12.85 -14.41 -2.37
CA ASN A 200 13.83 -14.85 -3.34
C ASN A 200 13.15 -14.85 -4.72
N ARG A 201 13.45 -13.84 -5.54
CA ARG A 201 13.04 -13.79 -6.95
C ARG A 201 13.88 -14.73 -7.80
#